data_AF-A0AAE3DCU3-F1
#
_entry.id   AF-A0AAE3DCU3-F1
#
_cell.length_a   1.000
_cell.length_b   1.000
_cell.length_c   1.000
_cell.angle_alpha   90.00
_cell.angle_beta   90.00
_cell.angle_gamma   90.00
#
_symmetry.space_group_name_H-M   'P 1'
#
loop_
_entity.id
_entity.type
_entity.pdbx_description
1 polymer ?
#
loop_
_entity_poly.entity_id
_entity_poly.type
_entity_poly.pdbx_seq_one_letter_code
_entity_poly.pdbx_strand_id
1 'polypeptide(L)'
;MRAIRKMQRVILALFILTLLAFCGLRIYRRLTVDVTPPVITCSTDSIDVSVTAGEEALLQGVMASDDRDGDLTDQILIKGVSPSLTDSSAQVTYIVFDSANNMASVTRTVRYTDYEAPRFALSRPLVYSMNQTVTLLDRLTATDVLDGDISSSIRITSQNIISTQPGVYSVTAQVDSRLGNSVVLPLKVVITAGGPQLITLSDYLVYLPRGSAFDAAGYIQSVTAPDGTALSAGQVSIESPVDTSVPGTYHVGYSVTAQGQSYTVYLAVVVE
;
A
#
# COMPACT_ATOMS: atom_id res chain seq x y z
N MET A 1 20.36 29.22 -78.05
CA MET A 1 21.22 29.40 -76.84
C MET A 1 20.86 30.59 -75.94
N ARG A 2 20.56 31.80 -76.45
CA ARG A 2 20.22 32.97 -75.59
C ARG A 2 18.94 32.80 -74.75
N ALA A 3 17.88 32.20 -75.30
CA ALA A 3 16.62 31.98 -74.60
C ALA A 3 16.75 30.98 -73.43
N ILE A 4 17.49 29.88 -73.64
CA ILE A 4 17.78 28.88 -72.60
C ILE A 4 18.56 29.51 -71.43
N ARG A 5 19.59 30.33 -71.71
CA ARG A 5 20.35 31.03 -70.66
C ARG A 5 19.52 32.08 -69.92
N LYS A 6 18.52 32.70 -70.55
CA LYS A 6 17.57 33.62 -69.88
C LYS A 6 16.60 32.83 -68.98
N MET A 7 16.03 31.74 -69.48
CA MET A 7 15.13 30.87 -68.71
C MET A 7 15.82 30.26 -67.48
N GLN A 8 17.07 29.80 -67.63
CA GLN A 8 17.88 29.29 -66.52
C GLN A 8 18.14 30.35 -65.43
N ARG A 9 18.38 31.62 -65.81
CA ARG A 9 18.55 32.71 -64.85
C ARG A 9 17.26 33.04 -64.10
N VAL A 10 16.12 32.98 -64.77
CA VAL A 10 14.80 33.21 -64.14
C VAL A 10 14.47 32.09 -63.16
N ILE A 11 14.70 30.83 -63.54
CA ILE A 11 14.51 29.67 -62.64
C ILE A 11 15.44 29.76 -61.43
N LEU A 12 16.72 30.10 -61.64
CA LEU A 12 17.67 30.27 -60.55
C LEU A 12 17.27 31.42 -59.61
N ALA A 13 16.81 32.55 -60.15
CA ALA A 13 16.33 33.68 -59.34
C ALA A 13 15.08 33.31 -58.52
N LEU A 14 14.13 32.58 -59.11
CA LEU A 14 12.96 32.06 -58.40
C LEU A 14 13.34 31.06 -57.31
N PHE A 15 14.31 30.16 -57.58
CA PHE A 15 14.82 29.21 -56.59
C PHE A 15 15.52 29.92 -55.42
N ILE A 16 16.32 30.97 -55.68
CA ILE A 16 16.94 31.75 -54.61
C ILE A 16 15.88 32.50 -53.79
N LEU A 17 14.85 33.07 -54.43
CA LEU A 17 13.76 33.76 -53.74
C LEU A 17 12.98 32.81 -52.82
N THR A 18 12.65 31.60 -53.30
CA THR A 18 11.94 30.60 -52.48
C THR A 18 12.84 30.06 -51.37
N LEU A 19 14.14 29.87 -51.61
CA LEU A 19 15.11 29.49 -50.58
C LEU A 19 15.22 30.57 -49.49
N LEU A 20 15.30 31.85 -49.88
CA LEU A 20 15.34 32.97 -48.93
C LEU A 20 14.03 33.09 -48.15
N ALA A 21 12.88 32.92 -48.79
CA ALA A 21 11.59 32.91 -48.11
C ALA A 21 11.47 31.72 -47.14
N PHE A 22 11.96 30.53 -47.53
CA PHE A 22 12.00 29.35 -46.69
C PHE A 22 12.93 29.55 -45.49
N CYS A 23 14.15 30.06 -45.71
CA CYS A 23 15.10 30.40 -44.65
C CYS A 23 14.53 31.49 -43.73
N GLY A 24 13.94 32.54 -44.28
CA GLY A 24 13.29 33.62 -43.52
C GLY A 24 12.14 33.10 -42.67
N LEU A 25 11.26 32.26 -43.22
CA LEU A 25 10.17 31.63 -42.46
C LEU A 25 10.69 30.70 -41.37
N ARG A 26 11.77 29.95 -41.64
CA ARG A 26 12.43 29.09 -40.64
C ARG A 26 13.03 29.89 -39.49
N ILE A 27 13.67 31.02 -39.79
CA ILE A 27 14.24 31.93 -38.78
C ILE A 27 13.11 32.60 -37.99
N TYR A 28 12.09 33.14 -38.67
CA TYR A 28 10.93 33.74 -38.02
C TYR A 28 10.26 32.75 -37.05
N ARG A 29 9.95 31.54 -37.51
CA ARG A 29 9.39 30.48 -36.66
C ARG A 29 10.27 30.16 -35.45
N ARG A 30 11.60 30.11 -35.62
CA ARG A 30 12.51 29.89 -34.50
C ARG A 30 12.53 31.02 -33.47
N LEU A 31 12.20 32.25 -33.88
CA LEU A 31 12.20 33.41 -33.00
C LEU A 31 10.85 33.65 -32.33
N THR A 32 9.74 33.19 -32.92
CA THR A 32 8.38 33.41 -32.41
C THR A 32 7.75 32.21 -31.72
N VAL A 33 8.22 31.00 -31.99
CA VAL A 33 7.72 29.80 -31.30
C VAL A 33 8.51 29.65 -30.01
N ASP A 34 7.79 29.69 -28.91
CA ASP A 34 8.36 29.32 -27.63
C ASP A 34 8.62 27.81 -27.57
N VAL A 35 9.85 27.46 -27.20
CA VAL A 35 10.31 26.08 -26.98
C VAL A 35 11.09 25.96 -25.66
N THR A 36 11.11 27.00 -24.85
CA THR A 36 11.78 27.02 -23.54
C THR A 36 10.83 26.38 -22.53
N PRO A 37 11.19 25.29 -21.85
CA PRO A 37 10.36 24.76 -20.79
C PRO A 37 10.43 25.64 -19.53
N PRO A 38 9.34 25.68 -18.74
CA PRO A 38 9.36 26.32 -17.44
C PRO A 38 10.38 25.66 -16.49
N VAL A 39 10.69 26.33 -15.38
CA VAL A 39 11.56 25.79 -14.31
C VAL A 39 10.75 25.66 -13.04
N ILE A 40 10.71 24.45 -12.47
CA ILE A 40 10.14 24.19 -11.14
C ILE A 40 11.28 24.18 -10.12
N THR A 41 11.08 24.85 -8.98
CA THR A 41 12.01 24.86 -7.85
C THR A 41 11.31 24.42 -6.57
N CYS A 42 12.00 23.61 -5.77
CA CYS A 42 11.57 23.20 -4.44
C CYS A 42 12.46 23.89 -3.40
N SER A 43 11.87 24.53 -2.40
CA SER A 43 12.59 25.15 -1.29
C SER A 43 13.42 24.15 -0.46
N THR A 44 13.00 22.88 -0.43
CA THR A 44 13.71 21.77 0.22
C THR A 44 13.58 20.50 -0.62
N ASP A 45 14.57 19.61 -0.51
CA ASP A 45 14.58 18.31 -1.19
C ASP A 45 13.52 17.33 -0.63
N SER A 46 13.08 17.55 0.61
CA SER A 46 12.05 16.72 1.26
C SER A 46 11.11 17.51 2.16
N ILE A 47 9.92 16.94 2.38
CA ILE A 47 8.91 17.41 3.34
C ILE A 47 8.41 16.28 4.22
N ASP A 48 8.01 16.65 5.43
CA ASP A 48 7.36 15.79 6.40
C ASP A 48 5.87 16.16 6.46
N VAL A 49 4.98 15.19 6.20
CA VAL A 49 3.53 15.40 6.16
C VAL A 49 2.79 14.29 6.91
N SER A 50 1.51 14.50 7.24
CA SER A 50 0.63 13.42 7.71
C SER A 50 0.13 12.60 6.51
N VAL A 51 -0.19 11.33 6.72
CA VAL A 51 -0.91 10.49 5.73
C VAL A 51 -2.25 11.08 5.30
N THR A 52 -2.85 11.92 6.14
CA THR A 52 -4.11 12.62 5.87
C THR A 52 -3.93 14.01 5.25
N ALA A 53 -2.69 14.43 5.00
CA ALA A 53 -2.41 15.75 4.45
C ALA A 53 -2.98 15.89 3.03
N GLY A 54 -3.61 17.04 2.76
CA GLY A 54 -4.10 17.40 1.43
C GLY A 54 -3.00 17.84 0.47
N GLU A 55 -3.37 18.06 -0.79
CA GLU A 55 -2.44 18.48 -1.86
C GLU A 55 -1.69 19.79 -1.55
N GLU A 56 -2.30 20.71 -0.81
CA GLU A 56 -1.67 21.98 -0.41
C GLU A 56 -0.38 21.76 0.41
N ALA A 57 -0.38 20.76 1.29
CA ALA A 57 0.80 20.41 2.07
C ALA A 57 1.92 19.87 1.17
N LEU A 58 1.55 19.11 0.12
CA LEU A 58 2.50 18.59 -0.86
C LEU A 58 3.07 19.69 -1.75
N LEU A 59 2.33 20.78 -2.02
CA LEU A 59 2.77 21.92 -2.82
C LEU A 59 3.59 22.95 -2.02
N GLN A 60 3.70 22.80 -0.70
CA GLN A 60 4.35 23.80 0.15
C GLN A 60 5.79 24.09 -0.28
N GLY A 61 6.06 25.33 -0.68
CA GLY A 61 7.38 25.78 -1.08
C GLY A 61 7.87 25.22 -2.41
N VAL A 62 6.94 24.83 -3.30
CA VAL A 62 7.19 24.55 -4.71
C VAL A 62 6.81 25.80 -5.51
N MET A 63 7.68 26.27 -6.40
CA MET A 63 7.47 27.43 -7.25
C MET A 63 7.80 27.10 -8.69
N ALA A 64 7.18 27.78 -9.65
CA ALA A 64 7.48 27.61 -11.07
C ALA A 64 7.54 28.95 -11.80
N SER A 65 8.47 29.08 -12.74
CA SER A 65 8.57 30.27 -13.58
C SER A 65 9.08 29.93 -14.97
N ASP A 66 8.67 30.71 -15.96
CA ASP A 66 9.11 30.65 -17.35
C ASP A 66 9.65 32.01 -17.84
N ASP A 67 10.51 32.00 -18.88
CA ASP A 67 11.13 33.21 -19.40
C ASP A 67 10.18 34.12 -20.20
N ARG A 68 9.08 33.59 -20.75
CA ARG A 68 8.04 34.35 -21.46
C ARG A 68 6.73 34.44 -20.71
N ASP A 69 6.34 33.39 -19.98
CA ASP A 69 5.06 33.36 -19.26
C ASP A 69 5.14 33.93 -17.84
N GLY A 70 6.34 34.06 -17.26
CA GLY A 70 6.53 34.61 -15.91
C GLY A 70 6.23 33.59 -14.81
N ASP A 71 5.52 34.00 -13.76
CA ASP A 71 5.21 33.12 -12.62
C ASP A 71 4.09 32.13 -12.98
N LEU A 72 4.38 30.84 -12.82
CA LEU A 72 3.49 29.72 -13.10
C LEU A 72 3.16 28.91 -11.84
N THR A 73 3.48 29.42 -10.65
CA THR A 73 3.38 28.68 -9.39
C THR A 73 1.97 28.12 -9.13
N ASP A 74 0.92 28.89 -9.41
CA ASP A 74 -0.47 28.46 -9.24
C ASP A 74 -0.94 27.44 -10.29
N GLN A 75 -0.12 27.18 -11.32
CA GLN A 75 -0.41 26.23 -12.40
C GLN A 75 0.29 24.89 -12.20
N ILE A 76 1.04 24.74 -11.11
CA ILE A 76 1.70 23.48 -10.76
C ILE A 76 0.64 22.44 -10.40
N LEU A 77 0.75 21.26 -11.02
CA LEU A 77 -0.10 20.11 -10.74
C LEU A 77 0.72 18.98 -10.13
N ILE A 78 0.11 18.23 -9.22
CA ILE A 78 0.67 16.96 -8.75
C ILE A 78 0.32 15.88 -9.78
N LYS A 79 1.35 15.38 -10.47
CA LYS A 79 1.19 14.26 -11.40
C LYS A 79 0.88 12.95 -10.67
N GLY A 80 1.47 12.78 -9.48
CA GLY A 80 1.21 11.62 -8.63
C GLY A 80 2.22 11.44 -7.51
N VAL A 81 1.89 10.51 -6.62
CA VAL A 81 2.72 10.08 -5.49
C VAL A 81 3.03 8.59 -5.64
N SER A 82 4.30 8.28 -5.80
CA SER A 82 4.82 6.92 -5.89
C SER A 82 5.71 6.60 -4.70
N PRO A 83 5.79 5.35 -4.26
CA PRO A 83 6.74 4.99 -3.22
C PRO A 83 8.18 5.17 -3.70
N SER A 84 9.06 5.43 -2.74
CA SER A 84 10.49 5.38 -2.97
C SER A 84 10.95 3.93 -3.09
N LEU A 85 11.99 3.71 -3.91
CA LEU A 85 12.60 2.39 -4.11
C LEU A 85 13.74 2.12 -3.12
N THR A 86 14.16 3.13 -2.35
CA THR A 86 15.37 3.10 -1.52
C THR A 86 15.10 3.18 -0.03
N ASP A 87 13.94 3.67 0.37
CA ASP A 87 13.55 3.90 1.76
C ASP A 87 12.03 3.89 1.92
N SER A 88 11.55 3.88 3.16
CA SER A 88 10.12 3.95 3.50
C SER A 88 9.57 5.38 3.36
N SER A 89 9.84 6.01 2.22
CA SER A 89 9.34 7.34 1.86
C SER A 89 8.55 7.28 0.54
N ALA A 90 7.95 8.40 0.15
CA ALA A 90 7.32 8.55 -1.16
C ALA A 90 8.01 9.66 -1.97
N GLN A 91 7.81 9.63 -3.28
CA GLN A 91 8.18 10.68 -4.21
C GLN A 91 6.91 11.28 -4.80
N VAL A 92 6.72 12.57 -4.58
CA VAL A 92 5.71 13.34 -5.29
C VAL A 92 6.33 13.90 -6.56
N THR A 93 5.62 13.76 -7.68
CA THR A 93 6.03 14.32 -8.97
C THR A 93 5.17 15.52 -9.29
N TYR A 94 5.79 16.69 -9.45
CA TYR A 94 5.11 17.90 -9.91
C TYR A 94 5.31 18.09 -11.40
N ILE A 95 4.31 18.69 -12.05
CA ILE A 95 4.37 19.11 -13.45
C ILE A 95 3.81 20.52 -13.59
N VAL A 96 4.33 21.26 -14.57
CA VAL A 96 3.75 22.55 -15.00
C VAL A 96 3.93 22.68 -16.50
N PHE A 97 2.97 23.32 -17.15
CA PHE A 97 3.02 23.65 -18.58
C PHE A 97 2.98 25.17 -18.73
N ASP A 98 3.73 25.68 -19.70
CA ASP A 98 3.58 27.07 -20.15
C ASP A 98 2.44 27.20 -21.19
N SER A 99 2.14 28.43 -21.65
CA SER A 99 1.11 28.66 -22.66
C SER A 99 1.43 28.08 -24.04
N ALA A 100 2.70 27.78 -24.32
CA ALA A 100 3.15 27.12 -25.53
C ALA A 100 3.13 25.58 -25.46
N ASN A 101 2.74 25.02 -24.31
CA ASN A 101 2.72 23.60 -23.96
C ASN A 101 4.11 22.96 -23.82
N ASN A 102 5.17 23.73 -23.53
CA ASN A 102 6.39 23.14 -23.01
C ASN A 102 6.15 22.69 -21.56
N MET A 103 6.77 21.58 -21.17
CA MET A 103 6.50 20.92 -19.88
C MET A 103 7.78 20.81 -19.06
N ALA A 104 7.66 21.10 -17.77
CA ALA A 104 8.66 20.77 -16.77
C ALA A 104 8.12 19.78 -15.74
N SER A 105 9.02 18.99 -15.16
CA SER A 105 8.68 18.08 -14.07
C SER A 105 9.83 17.94 -13.10
N VAL A 106 9.51 17.86 -11.81
CA VAL A 106 10.48 17.62 -10.74
C VAL A 106 9.87 16.70 -9.70
N THR A 107 10.69 15.87 -9.07
CA THR A 107 10.30 15.03 -7.95
C THR A 107 10.82 15.58 -6.64
N ARG A 108 10.06 15.37 -5.56
CA ARG A 108 10.46 15.71 -4.20
C ARG A 108 10.12 14.57 -3.26
N THR A 109 10.96 14.36 -2.25
CA THR A 109 10.73 13.31 -1.27
C THR A 109 9.67 13.74 -0.25
N VAL A 110 8.79 12.82 0.10
CA VAL A 110 7.74 12.98 1.11
C VAL A 110 7.92 11.90 2.16
N ARG A 111 8.04 12.31 3.42
CA ARG A 111 8.06 11.41 4.57
C ARG A 111 6.77 11.56 5.36
N TYR A 112 6.11 10.45 5.62
CA TYR A 112 4.89 10.43 6.40
C TYR A 112 5.23 10.32 7.89
N THR A 113 4.77 11.29 8.67
CA THR A 113 5.09 11.44 10.10
C THR A 113 4.30 10.49 11.01
N ASP A 114 3.16 10.00 10.54
CA ASP A 114 2.19 9.17 11.24
C ASP A 114 1.84 7.90 10.45
N TYR A 115 2.76 7.46 9.59
CA TYR A 115 2.56 6.23 8.83
C TYR A 115 2.67 4.99 9.72
N GLU A 116 1.68 4.11 9.61
CA GLU A 116 1.69 2.77 10.18
C GLU A 116 1.70 1.71 9.08
N ALA A 117 2.40 0.60 9.29
CA ALA A 117 2.39 -0.52 8.36
C ALA A 117 0.99 -1.15 8.24
N PRO A 118 0.66 -1.81 7.12
CA PRO A 118 -0.62 -2.48 6.96
C PRO A 118 -0.93 -3.43 8.13
N ARG A 119 -2.17 -3.41 8.59
CA ARG A 119 -2.66 -4.29 9.67
C ARG A 119 -3.63 -5.31 9.11
N PHE A 120 -3.49 -6.54 9.56
CA PHE A 120 -4.46 -7.59 9.33
C PHE A 120 -5.57 -7.51 10.38
N ALA A 121 -6.76 -8.00 10.04
CA ALA A 121 -7.83 -8.24 10.99
C ALA A 121 -8.46 -9.60 10.74
N LEU A 122 -8.82 -10.30 11.83
CA LEU A 122 -9.38 -11.64 11.79
C LEU A 122 -10.75 -11.67 12.49
N SER A 123 -11.81 -11.81 11.70
CA SER A 123 -13.21 -11.70 12.17
C SER A 123 -13.73 -12.94 12.89
N ARG A 124 -13.12 -14.10 12.65
CA ARG A 124 -13.59 -15.42 13.10
C ARG A 124 -12.40 -16.34 13.38
N PRO A 125 -12.56 -17.37 14.23
CA PRO A 125 -11.47 -18.27 14.53
C PRO A 125 -11.08 -19.07 13.29
N LEU A 126 -9.81 -19.45 13.18
CA LEU A 126 -9.32 -20.31 12.09
C LEU A 126 -9.50 -21.79 12.44
N VAL A 127 -10.74 -22.17 12.77
CA VAL A 127 -11.15 -23.55 13.09
C VAL A 127 -12.01 -24.08 11.94
N TYR A 128 -11.69 -25.29 11.48
CA TYR A 128 -12.39 -25.98 10.39
C TYR A 128 -12.56 -27.47 10.75
N SER A 129 -13.55 -28.11 10.15
CA SER A 129 -13.71 -29.57 10.24
C SER A 129 -12.83 -30.27 9.21
N MET A 130 -12.40 -31.51 9.49
CA MET A 130 -11.76 -32.35 8.50
C MET A 130 -12.63 -32.51 7.25
N ASN A 131 -12.00 -32.65 6.09
CA ASN A 131 -12.64 -32.72 4.77
C ASN A 131 -13.38 -31.45 4.33
N GLN A 132 -13.31 -30.35 5.11
CA GLN A 132 -13.80 -29.04 4.69
C GLN A 132 -12.68 -28.28 3.96
N THR A 133 -13.04 -27.53 2.92
CA THR A 133 -12.12 -26.57 2.31
C THR A 133 -11.77 -25.46 3.29
N VAL A 134 -10.47 -25.26 3.52
CA VAL A 134 -9.96 -24.13 4.31
C VAL A 134 -9.92 -22.88 3.43
N THR A 135 -10.85 -21.95 3.68
CA THR A 135 -10.86 -20.60 3.14
C THR A 135 -10.41 -19.64 4.24
N LEU A 136 -9.33 -18.89 4.04
CA LEU A 136 -8.85 -17.93 5.06
C LEU A 136 -9.33 -16.51 4.77
N LEU A 137 -9.47 -16.18 3.47
CA LEU A 137 -9.85 -14.85 3.01
C LEU A 137 -11.33 -14.49 3.27
N ASP A 138 -12.17 -15.43 3.73
CA ASP A 138 -13.51 -15.11 4.23
C ASP A 138 -13.50 -14.62 5.69
N ARG A 139 -12.33 -14.65 6.35
CA ARG A 139 -12.16 -14.28 7.76
C ARG A 139 -11.06 -13.26 7.97
N LEU A 140 -10.02 -13.31 7.13
CA LEU A 140 -8.83 -12.46 7.18
C LEU A 140 -8.97 -11.29 6.21
N THR A 141 -8.76 -10.08 6.73
CA THR A 141 -8.74 -8.82 5.98
C THR A 141 -7.44 -8.08 6.27
N ALA A 142 -7.12 -7.07 5.46
CA ALA A 142 -5.96 -6.22 5.67
C ALA A 142 -6.28 -4.79 5.26
N THR A 143 -5.83 -3.83 6.07
CA THR A 143 -6.03 -2.39 5.83
C THR A 143 -4.71 -1.65 5.94
N ASP A 144 -4.51 -0.68 5.07
CA ASP A 144 -3.37 0.24 5.04
C ASP A 144 -3.85 1.69 5.19
N VAL A 145 -3.06 2.52 5.87
CA VAL A 145 -3.44 3.92 6.15
C VAL A 145 -3.42 4.82 4.90
N LEU A 146 -2.70 4.43 3.84
CA LEU A 146 -2.63 5.15 2.56
C LEU A 146 -3.63 4.60 1.53
N ASP A 147 -3.83 3.29 1.49
CA ASP A 147 -4.64 2.63 0.44
C ASP A 147 -6.04 2.16 0.92
N GLY A 148 -6.31 2.20 2.22
CA GLY A 148 -7.57 1.70 2.79
C GLY A 148 -7.62 0.17 2.82
N ASP A 149 -8.72 -0.44 2.37
CA ASP A 149 -8.85 -1.91 2.32
C ASP A 149 -7.97 -2.50 1.22
N ILE A 150 -6.99 -3.31 1.62
CA ILE A 150 -6.06 -4.02 0.74
C ILE A 150 -6.25 -5.54 0.82
N SER A 151 -7.40 -6.02 1.30
CA SER A 151 -7.67 -7.45 1.51
C SER A 151 -7.51 -8.30 0.24
N SER A 152 -7.76 -7.73 -0.94
CA SER A 152 -7.54 -8.41 -2.24
C SER A 152 -6.07 -8.69 -2.54
N SER A 153 -5.15 -7.98 -1.88
CA SER A 153 -3.70 -8.09 -2.06
C SER A 153 -3.06 -9.12 -1.12
N ILE A 154 -3.85 -9.74 -0.22
CA ILE A 154 -3.37 -10.76 0.72
C ILE A 154 -2.91 -11.99 -0.07
N ARG A 155 -1.62 -12.33 0.13
CA ARG A 155 -1.01 -13.57 -0.34
C ARG A 155 -0.90 -14.54 0.81
N ILE A 156 -1.25 -15.80 0.58
CA ILE A 156 -1.15 -16.84 1.62
C ILE A 156 -0.31 -18.00 1.05
N THR A 157 0.61 -18.52 1.86
CA THR A 157 1.49 -19.64 1.48
C THR A 157 0.73 -20.91 1.10
N SER A 158 -0.54 -21.04 1.47
CA SER A 158 -1.37 -22.21 1.26
C SER A 158 -2.85 -21.84 1.31
N GLN A 159 -3.56 -21.97 0.18
CA GLN A 159 -4.99 -21.66 0.06
C GLN A 159 -5.79 -22.89 -0.38
N ASN A 160 -7.06 -22.96 0.04
CA ASN A 160 -8.03 -23.96 -0.39
C ASN A 160 -7.57 -25.41 -0.17
N ILE A 161 -6.79 -25.63 0.89
CA ILE A 161 -6.36 -26.96 1.28
C ILE A 161 -7.54 -27.69 1.92
N ILE A 162 -7.71 -28.96 1.56
CA ILE A 162 -8.56 -29.90 2.27
C ILE A 162 -7.63 -30.76 3.12
N SER A 163 -7.72 -30.65 4.44
CA SER A 163 -7.02 -31.56 5.34
C SER A 163 -7.95 -32.67 5.80
N THR A 164 -7.47 -33.90 5.73
CA THR A 164 -8.18 -35.10 6.20
C THR A 164 -7.76 -35.50 7.62
N GLN A 165 -6.74 -34.84 8.18
CA GLN A 165 -6.19 -35.15 9.49
C GLN A 165 -6.46 -33.99 10.47
N PRO A 166 -7.00 -34.29 11.67
CA PRO A 166 -7.07 -33.31 12.74
C PRO A 166 -5.68 -32.87 13.19
N GLY A 167 -5.52 -31.59 13.49
CA GLY A 167 -4.23 -31.02 13.90
C GLY A 167 -4.17 -29.50 13.82
N VAL A 168 -3.02 -28.96 14.20
CA VAL A 168 -2.73 -27.53 14.11
C VAL A 168 -1.72 -27.33 12.99
N TYR A 169 -2.06 -26.47 12.03
CA TYR A 169 -1.28 -26.19 10.84
C TYR A 169 -0.88 -24.72 10.82
N SER A 170 0.38 -24.45 10.49
CA SER A 170 0.86 -23.09 10.33
C SER A 170 0.66 -22.61 8.90
N VAL A 171 0.08 -21.42 8.74
CA VAL A 171 -0.04 -20.72 7.47
C VAL A 171 0.53 -19.32 7.62
N THR A 172 1.00 -18.74 6.52
CA THR A 172 1.55 -17.38 6.55
C THR A 172 0.77 -16.52 5.57
N ALA A 173 0.21 -15.43 6.07
CA ALA A 173 -0.36 -14.36 5.25
C ALA A 173 0.68 -13.25 5.05
N GLN A 174 0.64 -12.60 3.90
CA GLN A 174 1.51 -11.49 3.56
C GLN A 174 0.74 -10.45 2.75
N VAL A 175 0.99 -9.18 3.05
CA VAL A 175 0.60 -8.04 2.20
C VAL A 175 1.81 -7.15 1.99
N ASP A 176 1.91 -6.58 0.80
CA ASP A 176 2.95 -5.60 0.49
C ASP A 176 2.37 -4.20 0.71
N SER A 177 3.05 -3.39 1.52
CA SER A 177 2.76 -1.96 1.63
C SER A 177 3.15 -1.26 0.35
N ARG A 178 2.40 -0.21 0.00
CA ARG A 178 2.78 0.73 -1.05
C ARG A 178 4.17 1.33 -0.83
N LEU A 179 4.58 1.63 0.41
CA LEU A 179 5.92 2.16 0.73
C LEU A 179 7.05 1.10 0.70
N GLY A 180 6.79 -0.08 0.13
CA GLY A 180 7.80 -1.09 -0.19
C GLY A 180 8.06 -2.13 0.90
N ASN A 181 7.41 -2.03 2.06
CA ASN A 181 7.58 -2.99 3.16
C ASN A 181 6.51 -4.07 3.12
N SER A 182 6.89 -5.35 3.15
CA SER A 182 5.93 -6.45 3.32
C SER A 182 5.64 -6.71 4.79
N VAL A 183 4.36 -6.84 5.13
CA VAL A 183 3.92 -7.29 6.46
C VAL A 183 3.58 -8.78 6.36
N VAL A 184 4.18 -9.57 7.24
CA VAL A 184 4.03 -11.03 7.28
C VAL A 184 3.37 -11.43 8.59
N LEU A 185 2.29 -12.20 8.49
CA LEU A 185 1.51 -12.68 9.64
C LEU A 185 1.44 -14.22 9.65
N PRO A 186 2.20 -14.88 10.54
CA PRO A 186 2.02 -16.30 10.83
C PRO A 186 0.70 -16.55 11.56
N LEU A 187 -0.05 -17.56 11.14
CA LEU A 187 -1.35 -17.93 11.69
C LEU A 187 -1.40 -19.44 11.98
N LYS A 188 -2.17 -19.83 13.00
CA LYS A 188 -2.46 -21.23 13.31
C LYS A 188 -3.89 -21.58 12.89
N VAL A 189 -4.02 -22.57 12.02
CA VAL A 189 -5.28 -23.15 11.58
C VAL A 189 -5.51 -24.46 12.32
N VAL A 190 -6.67 -24.63 12.94
CA VAL A 190 -7.06 -25.84 13.66
C VAL A 190 -8.02 -26.65 12.80
N ILE A 191 -7.65 -27.89 12.50
CA ILE A 191 -8.52 -28.87 11.86
C ILE A 191 -9.01 -29.83 12.94
N THR A 192 -10.32 -29.96 13.07
CA THR A 192 -10.97 -30.81 14.07
C THR A 192 -11.56 -32.07 13.42
N ALA A 193 -11.82 -33.11 14.20
CA ALA A 193 -12.55 -34.29 13.75
C ALA A 193 -14.07 -34.02 13.52
N GLY A 194 -14.51 -32.77 13.69
CA GLY A 194 -15.90 -32.34 13.68
C GLY A 194 -16.37 -31.87 15.06
N GLY A 195 -17.64 -31.45 15.11
CA GLY A 195 -18.28 -30.90 16.31
C GLY A 195 -18.39 -29.36 16.31
N PRO A 196 -19.12 -28.79 17.28
CA PRO A 196 -19.32 -27.35 17.36
C PRO A 196 -18.08 -26.60 17.87
N GLN A 197 -18.00 -25.32 17.56
CA GLN A 197 -17.08 -24.39 18.22
C GLN A 197 -17.54 -24.21 19.68
N LEU A 198 -16.67 -24.52 20.64
CA LEU A 198 -17.00 -24.42 22.07
C LEU A 198 -16.44 -23.18 22.75
N ILE A 199 -15.44 -22.53 22.16
CA ILE A 199 -14.78 -21.35 22.73
C ILE A 199 -14.93 -20.20 21.74
N THR A 200 -15.49 -19.09 22.20
CA THR A 200 -15.57 -17.83 21.46
C THR A 200 -14.69 -16.81 22.16
N LEU A 201 -13.87 -16.10 21.38
CA LEU A 201 -13.03 -15.01 21.88
C LEU A 201 -13.63 -13.67 21.46
N SER A 202 -13.33 -12.60 22.19
CA SER A 202 -13.70 -11.24 21.76
C SER A 202 -12.99 -10.85 20.47
N ASP A 203 -11.75 -11.30 20.33
CA ASP A 203 -10.86 -11.01 19.20
C ASP A 203 -10.05 -12.25 18.85
N TYR A 204 -9.62 -12.36 17.59
CA TYR A 204 -8.79 -13.46 17.10
C TYR A 204 -7.41 -13.03 16.63
N LEU A 205 -7.19 -11.73 16.51
CA LEU A 205 -5.91 -11.10 16.21
C LEU A 205 -5.86 -9.73 16.92
N VAL A 206 -4.80 -9.50 17.69
CA VAL A 206 -4.57 -8.22 18.39
C VAL A 206 -3.15 -7.72 18.22
N TYR A 207 -2.99 -6.41 18.31
CA TYR A 207 -1.70 -5.71 18.25
C TYR A 207 -1.42 -5.05 19.60
N LEU A 208 -0.20 -5.22 20.10
CA LEU A 208 0.23 -4.75 21.41
C LEU A 208 1.53 -3.96 21.30
N PRO A 209 1.61 -2.76 21.89
CA PRO A 209 2.88 -2.08 22.03
C PRO A 209 3.86 -2.88 22.88
N ARG A 210 5.14 -2.78 22.56
CA ARG A 210 6.22 -3.38 23.34
C ARG A 210 6.15 -3.00 24.82
N GLY A 211 6.20 -4.00 25.68
CA GLY A 211 6.17 -3.89 27.14
C GLY A 211 4.78 -3.66 27.73
N SER A 212 3.73 -3.65 26.91
CA SER A 212 2.35 -3.51 27.40
C SER A 212 1.94 -4.73 28.24
N ALA A 213 0.99 -4.50 29.15
CA ALA A 213 0.36 -5.57 29.90
C ALA A 213 -0.53 -6.40 28.97
N PHE A 214 -0.56 -7.72 29.18
CA PHE A 214 -1.37 -8.64 28.41
C PHE A 214 -2.07 -9.65 29.31
N ASP A 215 -3.41 -9.64 29.30
CA ASP A 215 -4.24 -10.62 29.99
C ASP A 215 -4.93 -11.52 28.96
N ALA A 216 -4.44 -12.74 28.83
CA ALA A 216 -5.00 -13.74 27.92
C ALA A 216 -6.43 -14.16 28.33
N ALA A 217 -6.73 -14.24 29.64
CA ALA A 217 -8.04 -14.69 30.10
C ALA A 217 -9.15 -13.69 29.73
N GLY A 218 -8.82 -12.40 29.66
CA GLY A 218 -9.75 -11.33 29.28
C GLY A 218 -10.34 -11.46 27.87
N TYR A 219 -9.72 -12.24 26.97
CA TYR A 219 -10.22 -12.46 25.61
C TYR A 219 -11.30 -13.55 25.52
N ILE A 220 -11.55 -14.32 26.57
CA ILE A 220 -12.59 -15.36 26.55
C ILE A 220 -13.96 -14.69 26.63
N GLN A 221 -14.71 -14.69 25.52
CA GLN A 221 -16.06 -14.13 25.47
C GLN A 221 -17.10 -15.13 25.99
N SER A 222 -17.03 -16.37 25.54
CA SER A 222 -17.94 -17.43 25.98
C SER A 222 -17.34 -18.82 25.81
N VAL A 223 -17.79 -19.73 26.66
CA VAL A 223 -17.45 -21.15 26.60
C VAL A 223 -18.75 -21.94 26.74
N THR A 224 -18.96 -22.92 25.88
CA THR A 224 -20.14 -23.78 25.92
C THR A 224 -19.75 -25.25 25.92
N ALA A 225 -20.61 -26.10 26.50
CA ALA A 225 -20.52 -27.54 26.31
C ALA A 225 -21.13 -27.95 24.95
N PRO A 226 -20.95 -29.20 24.50
CA PRO A 226 -21.51 -29.67 23.22
C PRO A 226 -23.03 -29.58 23.09
N ASP A 227 -23.77 -29.54 24.21
CA ASP A 227 -25.22 -29.35 24.25
C ASP A 227 -25.66 -27.87 24.24
N GLY A 228 -24.70 -26.94 24.18
CA GLY A 228 -24.94 -25.49 24.18
C GLY A 228 -25.05 -24.87 25.57
N THR A 229 -24.91 -25.64 26.66
CA THR A 229 -24.90 -25.08 28.01
C THR A 229 -23.65 -24.20 28.24
N ALA A 230 -23.83 -23.05 28.88
CA ALA A 230 -22.71 -22.15 29.19
C ALA A 230 -21.82 -22.76 30.28
N LEU A 231 -20.51 -22.67 30.06
CA LEU A 231 -19.46 -23.13 30.97
C LEU A 231 -18.71 -21.96 31.56
N SER A 232 -18.07 -22.18 32.71
CA SER A 232 -17.20 -21.17 33.34
C SER A 232 -15.91 -21.01 32.52
N ALA A 233 -15.48 -19.76 32.31
CA ALA A 233 -14.20 -19.46 31.65
C ALA A 233 -13.01 -20.12 32.36
N GLY A 234 -13.10 -20.36 33.68
CA GLY A 234 -12.06 -21.07 34.45
C GLY A 234 -11.87 -22.55 34.07
N GLN A 235 -12.74 -23.12 33.23
CA GLN A 235 -12.56 -24.47 32.68
C GLN A 235 -11.69 -24.48 31.41
N VAL A 236 -11.33 -23.31 30.88
CA VAL A 236 -10.45 -23.19 29.71
C VAL A 236 -9.00 -23.26 30.17
N SER A 237 -8.25 -24.19 29.59
CA SER A 237 -6.79 -24.22 29.70
C SER A 237 -6.20 -23.22 28.71
N ILE A 238 -5.39 -22.28 29.23
CA ILE A 238 -4.75 -21.22 28.46
C ILE A 238 -3.25 -21.47 28.39
N GLU A 239 -2.73 -21.66 27.17
CA GLU A 239 -1.30 -21.73 26.89
C GLU A 239 -0.86 -20.42 26.22
N SER A 240 -0.17 -19.55 26.96
CA SER A 240 0.22 -18.22 26.50
C SER A 240 1.75 -18.06 26.47
N PRO A 241 2.39 -18.15 25.28
CA PRO A 241 3.83 -17.93 25.14
C PRO A 241 4.20 -16.45 24.96
N VAL A 242 3.26 -15.52 25.18
CA VAL A 242 3.42 -14.10 24.84
C VAL A 242 4.47 -13.44 25.73
N ASP A 243 5.51 -12.91 25.10
CA ASP A 243 6.50 -12.03 25.73
C ASP A 243 6.36 -10.64 25.11
N THR A 244 5.68 -9.72 25.81
CA THR A 244 5.45 -8.36 25.27
C THR A 244 6.73 -7.53 25.21
N SER A 245 7.85 -7.98 25.78
CA SER A 245 9.13 -7.27 25.68
C SER A 245 9.87 -7.51 24.36
N VAL A 246 9.46 -8.52 23.60
CA VAL A 246 10.08 -8.95 22.34
C VAL A 246 9.07 -8.78 21.20
N PRO A 247 9.34 -7.89 20.22
CA PRO A 247 8.49 -7.78 19.04
C PRO A 247 8.40 -9.09 18.26
N GLY A 248 7.21 -9.43 17.80
CA GLY A 248 6.96 -10.69 17.10
C GLY A 248 5.49 -11.10 17.11
N THR A 249 5.18 -12.20 16.43
CA THR A 249 3.84 -12.81 16.45
C THR A 249 3.84 -14.03 17.35
N TYR A 250 2.93 -14.03 18.32
CA TYR A 250 2.68 -15.10 19.28
C TYR A 250 1.28 -15.68 19.05
N HIS A 251 1.08 -16.94 19.47
CA HIS A 251 -0.24 -17.58 19.40
C HIS A 251 -0.62 -18.13 20.78
N VAL A 252 -1.66 -17.56 21.37
CA VAL A 252 -2.22 -18.05 22.64
C VAL A 252 -3.25 -19.13 22.32
N GLY A 253 -3.06 -20.33 22.87
CA GLY A 253 -3.97 -21.45 22.72
C GLY A 253 -4.98 -21.52 23.86
N TYR A 254 -6.26 -21.58 23.52
CA TYR A 254 -7.36 -21.80 24.47
C TYR A 254 -7.97 -23.15 24.19
N SER A 255 -8.03 -24.03 25.19
CA SER A 255 -8.53 -25.39 25.02
C SER A 255 -9.51 -25.83 26.12
N VAL A 256 -10.52 -26.58 25.70
CA VAL A 256 -11.47 -27.26 26.60
C VAL A 256 -11.64 -28.70 26.12
N THR A 257 -11.73 -29.65 27.06
CA THR A 257 -12.00 -31.06 26.74
C THR A 257 -13.45 -31.38 27.03
N ALA A 258 -14.18 -31.86 26.03
CA ALA A 258 -15.57 -32.30 26.16
C ALA A 258 -15.75 -33.64 25.44
N GLN A 259 -16.43 -34.60 26.08
CA GLN A 259 -16.70 -35.93 25.52
C GLN A 259 -15.43 -36.66 25.02
N GLY A 260 -14.28 -36.42 25.65
CA GLY A 260 -12.99 -37.01 25.25
C GLY A 260 -12.32 -36.36 24.04
N GLN A 261 -12.90 -35.30 23.48
CA GLN A 261 -12.31 -34.49 22.40
C GLN A 261 -11.82 -33.14 22.94
N SER A 262 -10.64 -32.70 22.46
CA SER A 262 -10.12 -31.36 22.73
C SER A 262 -10.61 -30.36 21.67
N TYR A 263 -11.08 -29.21 22.12
CA TYR A 263 -11.52 -28.10 21.29
C TYR A 263 -10.59 -26.91 21.54
N THR A 264 -9.83 -26.53 20.51
CA THR A 264 -8.80 -25.50 20.60
C THR A 264 -9.09 -24.34 19.65
N VAL A 265 -8.90 -23.12 20.14
CA VAL A 265 -8.87 -21.89 19.34
C VAL A 265 -7.60 -21.10 19.66
N TYR A 266 -7.10 -20.35 18.68
CA TYR A 266 -5.92 -19.50 18.86
C TYR A 266 -6.27 -18.03 18.73
N LEU A 267 -5.69 -17.21 19.61
CA LEU A 267 -5.54 -15.76 19.45
C LEU A 267 -4.14 -15.48 18.91
N ALA A 268 -4.05 -14.79 17.77
CA ALA A 268 -2.79 -14.24 17.31
C ALA A 268 -2.52 -12.90 18.02
N VAL A 269 -1.31 -12.74 18.57
CA VAL A 269 -0.88 -11.53 19.28
C VAL A 269 0.37 -11.01 18.59
N VAL A 270 0.28 -9.83 17.98
CA VAL A 270 1.41 -9.15 17.35
C VAL A 270 1.94 -8.11 18.33
N VAL A 271 3.20 -8.26 18.75
CA VAL A 271 3.90 -7.29 19.60
C VAL A 271 4.78 -6.43 18.69
N GLU A 272 4.64 -5.10 18.80
CA GLU A 272 5.35 -4.09 17.98
C GLU A 272 6.02 -3.00 18.81
#